data_AF-A0A7X6Y3E3-F1
#
_entry.id   AF-A0A7X6Y3E3-F1
#
_cell.length_a   1.000
_cell.length_b   1.000
_cell.length_c   1.000
_cell.angle_alpha   90.00
_cell.angle_beta   90.00
_cell.angle_gamma   90.00
#
_symmetry.space_group_name_H-M   'P 1'
#
loop_
_entity.id
_entity.type
_entity.pdbx_description
1 polymer ?
#
loop_
_entity_poly.entity_id
_entity_poly.type
_entity_poly.pdbx_seq_one_letter_code
_entity_poly.pdbx_strand_id
1 'polypeptide(L)' 'MILILQLTDILVFLLLVWVFVYTVSYGVWTFRRNNKVGAVAVFLVALIAFLLPVLTLYYTK' A
#
# COMPACT_ATOMS: atom_id res chain seq x y z
N MET A 1 25.19 -4.84 -11.12
CA MET A 1 24.50 -5.50 -9.99
C MET A 1 23.78 -4.50 -9.08
N ILE A 2 24.48 -3.49 -8.54
CA ILE A 2 23.89 -2.47 -7.63
C ILE A 2 22.79 -1.63 -8.30
N LEU A 3 22.99 -1.17 -9.54
CA LEU A 3 22.01 -0.35 -10.28
C LEU A 3 20.67 -1.09 -10.53
N ILE A 4 20.73 -2.40 -10.82
CA ILE A 4 19.54 -3.21 -11.10
C ILE A 4 18.69 -3.35 -9.83
N LEU A 5 19.32 -3.63 -8.69
CA LEU A 5 18.64 -3.72 -7.39
C LEU A 5 17.94 -2.40 -7.02
N GLN A 6 18.63 -1.26 -7.23
CA GLN A 6 18.03 0.06 -6.99
C GLN A 6 16.80 0.32 -7.88
N LEU A 7 16.85 -0.06 -9.15
CA LEU A 7 15.72 0.08 -10.06
C LEU A 7 14.53 -0.79 -9.63
N THR A 8 14.80 -2.02 -9.18
CA THR A 8 13.77 -2.94 -8.67
C THR A 8 13.08 -2.38 -7.43
N ASP A 9 13.83 -1.83 -6.47
CA ASP A 9 13.26 -1.23 -5.25
C ASP A 9 12.32 -0.05 -5.57
N ILE A 10 12.71 0.80 -6.52
CA ILE A 10 11.91 1.96 -6.96
C ILE A 10 10.60 1.48 -7.61
N LEU A 11 10.68 0.46 -8.48
CA LEU A 11 9.49 -0.11 -9.12
C LEU A 11 8.54 -0.74 -8.11
N VAL A 12 9.07 -1.49 -7.13
CA VAL A 12 8.28 -2.08 -6.05
C VAL A 12 7.62 -0.98 -5.23
N PHE A 13 8.34 0.08 -4.87
CA PHE A 13 7.78 1.19 -4.12
C PHE A 13 6.65 1.90 -4.87
N LEU A 14 6.83 2.18 -6.17
CA LEU A 14 5.79 2.77 -7.00
C LEU A 14 4.54 1.89 -7.08
N LEU A 15 4.72 0.57 -7.20
CA LEU A 15 3.62 -0.38 -7.23
C LEU A 15 2.88 -0.44 -5.89
N LEU A 16 3.60 -0.39 -4.76
CA LEU A 16 3.00 -0.32 -3.42
C LEU A 16 2.17 0.95 -3.24
N VAL A 17 2.69 2.11 -3.66
CA VAL A 17 1.95 3.38 -3.62
C VAL A 17 0.70 3.30 -4.49
N TRP A 18 0.80 2.74 -5.70
CA TRP A 18 -0.34 2.59 -6.61
C TRP A 18 -1.45 1.74 -6.00
N VAL A 19 -1.10 0.57 -5.47
CA VAL A 19 -2.06 -0.35 -4.81
C VAL A 19 -2.67 0.30 -3.57
N PHE A 20 -1.88 1.02 -2.78
CA PHE A 20 -2.36 1.74 -1.62
C PHE A 20 -3.42 2.78 -1.99
N VAL A 21 -3.14 3.63 -2.99
CA VAL A 21 -4.09 4.65 -3.46
C VAL A 21 -5.39 4.03 -3.99
N TYR A 22 -5.28 2.95 -4.78
CA TYR A 22 -6.47 2.24 -5.28
C TYR A 22 -7.31 1.65 -4.16
N THR A 23 -6.67 1.06 -3.15
CA THR A 23 -7.35 0.44 -2.01
C THR A 23 -7.99 1.49 -1.11
N VAL A 24 -7.33 2.63 -0.89
CA VAL A 24 -7.89 3.79 -0.19
C VAL A 24 -9.11 4.34 -0.93
N SER A 25 -9.03 4.48 -2.25
CA SER A 25 -10.17 4.91 -3.08
C SER A 25 -11.37 3.98 -2.93
N TYR A 26 -11.12 2.67 -2.92
CA TYR A 26 -12.16 1.66 -2.65
C TYR A 26 -12.73 1.76 -1.22
N GLY A 27 -11.88 2.03 -0.21
CA GLY A 27 -12.31 2.29 1.17
C GLY A 27 -13.24 3.49 1.28
N VAL A 28 -12.91 4.60 0.62
CA VAL A 28 -13.75 5.81 0.54
C VAL A 28 -15.09 5.50 -0.11
N TRP A 29 -15.09 4.77 -1.22
CA TRP A 29 -16.32 4.37 -1.90
C TRP A 29 -17.20 3.48 -1.02
N THR A 30 -16.59 2.52 -0.31
CA THR A 30 -17.28 1.60 0.62
C THR A 30 -17.91 2.37 1.78
N PHE A 31 -17.22 3.40 2.27
CA PHE A 31 -17.75 4.29 3.31
C PHE A 31 -18.99 5.06 2.82
N ARG A 32 -18.94 5.58 1.59
CA ARG A 32 -20.08 6.28 0.95
C ARG A 32 -21.29 5.37 0.72
N ARG A 33 -21.08 4.05 0.64
CA ARG A 33 -22.15 3.05 0.47
C ARG A 33 -22.76 2.56 1.80
N ASN A 34 -22.59 3.34 2.86
CA ASN A 34 -23.09 3.10 4.22
C ASN A 34 -22.47 1.86 4.91
N ASN A 35 -21.43 1.25 4.33
CA ASN A 35 -20.68 0.17 4.95
C ASN A 35 -19.44 0.70 5.67
N LYS A 36 -19.67 1.31 6.84
CA LYS A 36 -18.60 1.98 7.62
C LYS A 36 -17.58 0.98 8.18
N VAL A 37 -18.05 -0.18 8.66
CA VAL A 37 -17.16 -1.22 9.22
C VAL A 37 -16.27 -1.80 8.13
N GLY A 38 -16.84 -2.11 6.96
CA GLY A 38 -16.08 -2.58 5.81
C GLY A 38 -15.06 -1.53 5.33
N ALA A 39 -15.43 -0.25 5.32
CA ALA A 39 -14.50 0.81 4.97
C ALA A 39 -13.30 0.89 5.92
N VAL A 40 -13.54 0.85 7.24
CA VAL A 40 -12.45 0.86 8.24
C VAL A 40 -11.54 -0.36 8.06
N ALA A 41 -12.11 -1.55 7.84
CA ALA A 41 -11.32 -2.74 7.56
C ALA A 41 -10.46 -2.59 6.29
N VAL A 42 -11.01 -2.06 5.20
CA VAL A 42 -10.27 -1.80 3.96
C VAL A 42 -9.14 -0.78 4.20
N PHE A 43 -9.38 0.28 4.96
CA PHE A 43 -8.33 1.25 5.30
C PHE A 43 -7.21 0.63 6.13
N LEU A 44 -7.53 -0.22 7.12
CA LEU A 44 -6.54 -0.94 7.90
C LEU A 44 -5.72 -1.90 7.03
N VAL A 45 -6.38 -2.63 6.13
CA VAL A 45 -5.69 -3.51 5.17
C VAL A 45 -4.77 -2.71 4.26
N ALA A 46 -5.22 -1.58 3.70
CA ALA A 46 -4.39 -0.71 2.89
C ALA A 46 -3.14 -0.24 3.65
N LEU A 47 -3.31 0.18 4.91
CA LEU A 47 -2.22 0.65 5.75
C LEU A 47 -1.21 -0.47 6.05
N ILE A 48 -1.67 -1.65 6.47
CA ILE A 48 -0.78 -2.79 6.79
C ILE A 48 -0.06 -3.29 5.55
N ALA A 49 -0.78 -3.42 4.42
CA ALA A 49 -0.22 -3.88 3.16
C ALA A 49 0.81 -2.91 2.56
N PHE A 50 0.75 -1.63 2.93
CA PHE A 50 1.76 -0.64 2.55
C PHE A 50 2.92 -0.58 3.56
N LEU A 51 2.62 -0.50 4.86
CA LEU A 51 3.64 -0.31 5.91
C LEU A 51 4.58 -1.51 6.03
N LEU A 52 4.08 -2.75 6.04
CA LEU A 52 4.94 -3.93 6.18
C LEU A 52 6.05 -3.99 5.12
N PRO A 53 5.75 -3.96 3.81
CA PRO A 53 6.80 -4.02 2.81
C PRO A 53 7.70 -2.77 2.81
N VAL A 54 7.16 -1.58 3.09
CA VAL A 54 7.98 -0.36 3.21
C VAL A 54 8.98 -0.47 4.37
N LEU A 55 8.56 -1.00 5.52
CA LEU A 55 9.45 -1.25 6.65
C LEU A 55 10.50 -2.30 6.30
N THR A 56 10.15 -3.37 5.58
CA THR A 56 11.15 -4.34 5.13
C THR A 56 12.19 -3.72 4.19
N LEU A 57 11.77 -2.84 3.26
CA LEU A 57 12.69 -2.12 2.39
C LEU A 57 13.61 -1.16 3.15
N TYR A 58 13.12 -0.57 4.24
CA TYR A 58 13.90 0.34 5.08
C TYR A 58 14.93 -0.38 5.96
N TYR A 59 14.53 -1.47 6.63
CA TYR A 59 15.41 -2.19 7.57
C TYR A 59 16.33 -3.23 6.89
N THR A 60 16.03 -3.66 5.67
CA THR A 60 16.88 -4.61 4.91
C THR A 60 18.03 -3.89 4.19
N LYS A 61 17.96 -2.57 4.03
CA LYS A 61 19.06 -1.74 3.54
C LYS A 61 19.95 -1.26 4.67
#